data_AF-A0A3M0YZZ6-F1
#
_entry.id   AF-A0A3M0YZZ6-F1
#
_cell.length_a   1.000
_cell.length_b   1.000
_cell.length_c   1.000
_cell.angle_alpha   90.00
_cell.angle_beta   90.00
_cell.angle_gamma   90.00
#
_symmetry.space_group_name_H-M   'P 1'
#
loop_
_entity.id
_entity.type
_entity.pdbx_description
1 polymer ?
#
loop_
_entity_poly.entity_id
_entity_poly.type
_entity_poly.pdbx_seq_one_letter_code
_entity_poly.pdbx_strand_id
1 'polypeptide(L)' 'DIPRFREMFPQLDVREGVWFVHDGKYITSAGGARSFEAALYLCEYLYGAEVARRLAQGLVIDWDLNAVPHVVVQPSD' A
#
# COMPACT_ATOMS: atom_id res chain seq x y z
N ASP A 1 12.68 -5.63 -10.99
CA ASP A 1 12.41 -6.41 -12.21
C ASP A 1 11.23 -7.32 -11.92
N ILE A 2 10.03 -6.91 -12.32
CA ILE A 2 8.77 -7.63 -12.05
C ILE A 2 8.71 -8.95 -12.83
N PRO A 3 9.04 -9.01 -14.14
CA PRO A 3 9.11 -10.26 -14.90
C PRO A 3 9.94 -11.33 -14.20
N ARG A 4 11.18 -10.99 -13.78
CA ARG A 4 12.04 -11.93 -13.05
C ARG A 4 11.45 -12.39 -11.72
N PHE A 5 10.77 -11.51 -11.00
CA PHE A 5 10.12 -11.87 -9.73
C PHE A 5 8.98 -12.88 -9.95
N ARG A 6 8.19 -12.71 -11.02
CA ARG A 6 7.14 -13.68 -11.40
C ARG A 6 7.72 -15.03 -11.81
N GLU A 7 8.83 -15.05 -12.55
CA GLU A 7 9.52 -16.30 -12.91
C GLU A 7 10.04 -17.06 -11.68
N MET A 8 10.58 -16.33 -10.70
CA MET A 8 11.11 -16.93 -9.46
C MET A 8 10.00 -17.42 -8.53
N PHE A 9 8.83 -16.78 -8.55
CA PHE A 9 7.70 -17.07 -7.66
C PHE A 9 6.39 -17.18 -8.44
N PRO A 10 6.22 -18.21 -9.29
CA PRO A 10 5.09 -18.31 -10.23
C PRO A 10 3.73 -18.50 -9.54
N GLN A 11 3.72 -18.87 -8.26
CA GLN A 11 2.51 -19.02 -7.45
C GLN A 11 2.03 -17.71 -6.83
N LEU A 12 2.82 -16.64 -6.86
CA LEU A 12 2.43 -15.35 -6.30
C LEU A 12 1.62 -14.54 -7.31
N ASP A 13 0.51 -13.98 -6.84
CA ASP A 13 -0.18 -12.91 -7.55
C ASP A 13 0.60 -11.60 -7.36
N VAL A 14 1.34 -11.21 -8.39
CA VAL A 14 2.18 -10.01 -8.38
C VAL A 14 1.45 -8.87 -9.07
N ARG A 15 0.96 -7.90 -8.28
CA ARG A 15 0.31 -6.68 -8.77
C ARG A 15 1.34 -5.64 -9.19
N GLU A 16 1.14 -5.01 -10.35
CA GLU A 16 1.98 -3.95 -10.90
C GLU A 16 1.19 -2.64 -11.09
N GLY A 17 1.88 -1.51 -11.18
CA GLY A 17 1.25 -0.19 -11.34
C GLY A 17 0.61 0.40 -10.08
N VAL A 18 0.72 -0.30 -8.94
CA VAL A 18 0.22 0.13 -7.63
C VAL A 18 1.37 0.39 -6.66
N TRP A 19 1.16 1.26 -5.69
CA TRP A 19 2.18 1.63 -4.70
C TRP A 19 2.16 0.69 -3.50
N PHE A 20 1.00 0.15 -3.15
CA PHE A 20 0.85 -0.90 -2.16
C PHE A 20 -0.34 -1.82 -2.45
N VAL A 21 -0.31 -3.01 -1.84
CA VAL A 21 -1.41 -3.98 -1.83
C VAL A 21 -1.76 -4.31 -0.38
N HIS A 22 -3.05 -4.29 -0.05
CA HIS A 22 -3.60 -4.80 1.19
C HIS A 22 -4.35 -6.11 0.93
N ASP A 23 -3.89 -7.19 1.55
CA ASP A 23 -4.51 -8.51 1.48
C ASP A 23 -4.69 -9.08 2.91
N GLY A 24 -5.93 -9.05 3.38
CA GLY A 24 -6.31 -9.52 4.71
C GLY A 24 -5.58 -8.78 5.82
N LYS A 25 -4.53 -9.40 6.39
CA LYS A 25 -3.69 -8.82 7.46
C LYS A 25 -2.32 -8.35 6.97
N TYR A 26 -2.04 -8.51 5.68
CA TYR A 26 -0.74 -8.22 5.08
C TYR A 26 -0.83 -6.96 4.21
N ILE A 27 0.15 -6.08 4.36
CA ILE A 27 0.31 -4.92 3.48
C ILE A 27 1.73 -4.98 2.92
N THR A 28 1.84 -4.91 1.60
CA THR A 28 3.13 -4.88 0.88
C THR A 28 3.24 -3.60 0.07
N SER A 29 4.46 -3.07 -0.13
CA SER A 29 4.70 -1.83 -0.87
C SER A 29 5.68 -2.03 -2.04
N ALA A 30 5.61 -1.14 -3.03
CA ALA A 30 6.45 -1.14 -4.22
C ALA A 30 7.91 -0.68 -3.98
N GLY A 31 8.37 -0.64 -2.72
CA GLY A 31 9.75 -0.33 -2.34
C GLY A 31 9.86 0.67 -1.19
N GLY A 32 11.11 0.98 -0.80
CA GLY A 32 11.38 1.80 0.40
C GLY A 32 10.76 3.19 0.35
N ALA A 33 10.82 3.89 -0.79
CA ALA A 33 10.20 5.21 -0.91
C ALA A 33 8.67 5.16 -0.81
N ARG A 34 8.04 4.09 -1.30
CA ARG A 34 6.58 3.88 -1.27
C ARG A 34 6.06 3.22 0.01
N SER A 35 6.94 3.04 1.00
CA SER A 35 6.57 2.44 2.28
C SER A 35 5.76 3.39 3.17
N PHE A 36 5.90 4.70 2.99
CA PHE A 36 5.16 5.70 3.75
C PHE A 36 3.66 5.66 3.44
N GLU A 37 3.28 5.49 2.17
CA GLU A 37 1.88 5.41 1.78
C GLU A 37 1.21 4.15 2.32
N ALA A 38 1.92 3.00 2.32
CA ALA A 38 1.44 1.78 2.96
C ALA A 38 1.26 1.94 4.48
N ALA A 39 2.19 2.63 5.15
CA ALA A 39 2.12 2.88 6.58
C ALA A 39 1.01 3.87 6.96
N LEU A 40 0.87 4.97 6.21
CA LEU A 40 -0.20 5.96 6.41
C LEU A 40 -1.57 5.36 6.10
N TYR A 41 -1.68 4.51 5.07
CA TYR A 41 -2.88 3.72 4.81
C TYR A 41 -3.24 2.83 5.99
N LEU A 42 -2.27 2.11 6.59
CA LEU A 42 -2.53 1.30 7.78
C LEU A 42 -3.04 2.17 8.95
N CYS A 43 -2.45 3.35 9.16
CA CYS A 43 -2.93 4.28 10.17
C CYS A 43 -4.36 4.76 9.90
N GLU A 44 -4.70 5.05 8.63
CA GLU A 44 -6.06 5.43 8.23
C GLU A 44 -7.05 4.28 8.43
N TYR A 45 -6.66 3.07 8.05
CA TYR A 45 -7.48 1.87 8.18
C TYR A 45 -7.79 1.53 9.64
N LEU A 46 -6.82 1.68 10.55
CA LEU A 46 -6.99 1.34 11.97
C LEU A 46 -7.58 2.49 12.80
N TYR A 47 -7.25 3.74 12.47
CA TYR A 47 -7.50 4.90 13.34
C TYR A 47 -8.26 6.04 12.65
N GLY A 48 -8.61 5.88 11.36
CA GLY A 48 -9.35 6.85 10.57
C GLY A 48 -8.48 7.92 9.89
N ALA A 49 -9.06 8.54 8.85
CA ALA A 49 -8.37 9.50 7.98
C ALA A 49 -7.83 10.75 8.70
N GLU A 50 -8.47 11.18 9.78
CA GLU A 50 -8.00 12.33 10.56
C GLU A 50 -6.64 12.04 11.22
N VAL A 51 -6.48 10.85 11.82
CA VAL A 51 -5.22 10.46 12.47
C VAL A 51 -4.11 10.31 11.44
N ALA A 52 -4.39 9.66 10.31
CA ALA A 52 -3.42 9.51 9.22
C ALA A 52 -2.95 10.86 8.65
N ARG A 53 -3.86 11.80 8.40
CA ARG A 53 -3.50 13.15 7.93
C ARG A 53 -2.66 13.92 8.95
N ARG A 54 -2.97 13.81 10.25
CA ARG A 54 -2.14 14.43 11.30
C ARG A 54 -0.73 13.84 11.36
N LEU A 55 -0.59 12.53 11.19
CA LEU A 55 0.73 11.87 11.08
C LEU A 55 1.47 12.34 9.83
N ALA A 56 0.80 12.37 8.68
CA ALA A 56 1.37 12.80 7.40
C ALA A 56 1.88 14.25 7.44
N GLN A 57 1.14 15.16 8.11
CA GLN A 57 1.58 16.55 8.32
C GLN A 57 2.94 16.63 9.03
N GLY A 58 3.17 15.79 10.06
CA GLY A 58 4.46 15.71 10.76
C GLY A 58 5.61 15.20 9.87
N LEU A 59 5.27 14.51 8.79
CA LEU A 59 6.20 13.99 7.78
C LEU A 59 6.29 14.89 6.53
N VAL A 60 5.56 16.00 6.50
CA VAL A 60 5.45 16.91 5.34
C VAL A 60 4.92 16.20 4.09
N ILE A 61 3.98 15.27 4.29
CA ILE A 61 3.28 14.54 3.22
C ILE A 61 1.85 15.07 3.11
N ASP A 62 1.46 15.48 1.91
CA ASP A 62 0.05 15.79 1.60
C ASP A 62 -0.70 14.48 1.35
N TRP A 63 -1.41 14.01 2.37
CA TRP A 63 -2.04 12.69 2.37
C TRP A 63 -3.48 12.73 1.88
N ASP A 64 -3.71 12.11 0.73
CA ASP A 64 -5.02 11.75 0.19
C ASP A 64 -4.97 10.30 -0.30
N LEU A 65 -5.66 9.41 0.40
CA LEU A 65 -5.72 7.99 0.03
C LEU A 65 -6.29 7.78 -1.38
N ASN A 66 -7.17 8.66 -1.87
CA ASN A 66 -7.75 8.54 -3.21
C ASN A 66 -6.74 8.85 -4.32
N ALA A 67 -5.70 9.62 -4.01
CA ALA A 67 -4.62 9.96 -4.94
C ALA A 67 -3.51 8.89 -4.96
N VAL A 68 -3.56 7.90 -4.06
CA VAL A 68 -2.56 6.84 -3.95
C VAL A 68 -3.03 5.60 -4.72
N PRO A 69 -2.34 5.17 -5.78
CA PRO A 69 -2.65 3.92 -6.47
C PRO A 69 -2.44 2.71 -5.54
N HIS A 70 -3.50 1.99 -5.22
CA HIS A 70 -3.43 0.82 -4.35
C HIS A 70 -4.51 -0.20 -4.68
N VAL A 71 -4.32 -1.42 -4.20
CA VAL A 71 -5.32 -2.50 -4.29
C VAL A 71 -5.63 -3.00 -2.89
N VAL A 72 -6.92 -3.13 -2.59
CA VAL A 72 -7.41 -3.85 -1.42
C VAL A 72 -8.09 -5.11 -1.93
N VAL A 73 -7.49 -6.27 -1.67
CA VAL A 73 -7.98 -7.58 -2.11
C VAL A 73 -9.23 -7.91 -1.32
N GLN A 74 -10.31 -8.23 -2.02
CA GLN A 74 -11.55 -8.67 -1.40
C GLN A 74 -11.51 -10.19 -1.17
N PRO A 75 -12.23 -10.72 -0.17
CA PRO A 75 -12.26 -12.16 0.11
C PRO A 75 -12.74 -13.06 -1.03
N SER A 76 -13.25 -12.49 -2.13
CA SER A 76 -13.75 -13.18 -3.32
C SER A 76 -12.82 -13.09 -4.54
N ASP A 77 -11.67 -12.40 -4.42
CA ASP A 77 -10.67 -12.24 -5.49
C ASP A 77 -9.71 -13.45 -5.59
#